data_AF-A0AAE9AH66-F1
#
_entry.id   AF-A0AAE9AH66-F1
#
_cell.length_a   1.000
_cell.length_b   1.000
_cell.length_c   1.000
_cell.angle_alpha   90.00
_cell.angle_beta   90.00
_cell.angle_gamma   90.00
#
_symmetry.space_group_name_H-M   'P 1'
#
loop_
_entity.id
_entity.type
_entity.pdbx_description
1 polymer ?
#
loop_
_entity_poly.entity_id
_entity_poly.type
_entity_poly.pdbx_seq_one_letter_code
_entity_poly.pdbx_strand_id
1 'polypeptide(L)'
;MTRFLKCDIASLIIDCGHCIGRMPQIFGWLNERQQSINHLTIKYEAERDVEDPDFLLKNMNVIECFFIYVGTLPDGMRPLNPKFRCDFLSVTDVPSNNWMCLNDISNSDCKYIHLGASEFTPTELSTFLKSWRNGRNQRMEYINAN
;
A
#
# COMPACT_ATOMS: atom_id res chain seq x y z
N MET A 1 1.25 -27.24 17.48
CA MET A 1 1.41 -26.64 16.14
C MET A 1 2.87 -26.26 15.98
N THR A 2 3.60 -26.99 15.14
CA THR A 2 5.06 -26.90 15.02
C THR A 2 5.43 -25.59 14.32
N ARG A 3 6.16 -24.69 15.00
CA ARG A 3 6.73 -23.47 14.39
C ARG A 3 7.77 -23.88 13.34
N PHE A 4 7.34 -24.11 12.10
CA PHE A 4 8.21 -24.49 10.98
C PHE A 4 9.24 -23.39 10.61
N LEU A 5 8.96 -22.15 11.00
CA LEU A 5 9.85 -21.00 10.86
C LEU A 5 10.30 -20.56 12.25
N LYS A 6 11.61 -20.52 12.50
CA LYS A 6 12.20 -20.13 13.79
C LYS A 6 12.38 -18.61 13.95
N CYS A 7 12.38 -17.85 12.87
CA CYS A 7 12.62 -16.40 12.86
C CYS A 7 11.47 -15.62 12.22
N ASP A 8 11.37 -14.33 12.52
CA ASP A 8 10.40 -13.45 11.89
C ASP A 8 10.66 -13.32 10.39
N ILE A 9 9.60 -12.99 9.65
CA ILE A 9 9.67 -12.88 8.19
C ILE A 9 10.06 -11.45 7.88
N ALA A 10 11.31 -11.22 7.49
CA ALA A 10 11.77 -9.87 7.15
C ALA A 10 11.15 -9.35 5.84
N SER A 11 10.92 -10.23 4.88
CA SER A 11 10.42 -9.88 3.54
C SER A 11 9.40 -10.89 3.05
N LEU A 12 8.29 -10.41 2.51
CA LEU A 12 7.22 -11.23 1.95
C LEU A 12 6.71 -10.61 0.64
N ILE A 13 6.53 -11.46 -0.36
CA ILE A 13 5.91 -11.11 -1.64
C ILE A 13 4.68 -11.98 -1.79
N ILE A 14 3.51 -11.36 -1.94
CA ILE A 14 2.24 -12.06 -2.15
C ILE A 14 1.69 -11.68 -3.51
N ASP A 15 1.43 -12.70 -4.32
CA ASP A 15 0.61 -12.60 -5.52
C ASP A 15 -0.80 -13.06 -5.15
N CYS A 16 -1.72 -12.11 -5.03
CA CYS A 16 -3.07 -12.35 -4.56
C CYS A 16 -3.84 -13.30 -5.49
N GLY A 17 -3.53 -13.30 -6.80
CA GLY A 17 -4.12 -14.23 -7.76
C GLY A 17 -3.79 -15.70 -7.50
N HIS A 18 -2.77 -16.01 -6.69
CA HIS A 18 -2.47 -17.38 -6.21
C HIS A 18 -3.10 -17.70 -4.85
N CYS A 19 -3.73 -16.71 -4.21
CA CYS A 19 -4.26 -16.77 -2.84
C CYS A 19 -5.74 -16.35 -2.75
N ILE A 20 -6.49 -16.49 -3.85
CA ILE A 20 -7.90 -16.10 -3.99
C ILE A 20 -8.73 -16.68 -2.84
N GLY A 21 -9.43 -15.83 -2.09
CA GLY A 21 -10.29 -16.25 -0.98
C GLY A 21 -9.53 -16.74 0.27
N ARG A 22 -8.21 -16.50 0.32
CA ARG A 22 -7.30 -16.94 1.40
C ARG A 22 -6.56 -15.79 2.08
N MET A 23 -6.71 -14.56 1.59
CA MET A 23 -5.96 -13.41 2.13
C MET A 23 -6.26 -13.15 3.61
N PRO A 24 -7.51 -13.24 4.11
CA PRO A 24 -7.79 -13.06 5.53
C PRO A 24 -7.09 -14.09 6.42
N GLN A 25 -6.99 -15.34 5.99
CA GLN A 25 -6.33 -16.39 6.75
C GLN A 25 -4.81 -16.21 6.75
N ILE A 26 -4.24 -15.80 5.60
CA ILE A 26 -2.80 -15.54 5.47
C ILE A 26 -2.38 -14.39 6.40
N PHE A 27 -3.08 -13.26 6.38
CA PHE A 27 -2.74 -12.13 7.24
C PHE A 27 -3.10 -12.37 8.70
N GLY A 28 -4.19 -13.10 8.99
CA GLY A 28 -4.51 -13.53 10.35
C GLY A 28 -3.36 -14.32 10.95
N TRP A 29 -2.87 -15.33 10.23
CA TRP A 29 -1.70 -16.11 10.66
C TRP A 29 -0.42 -15.26 10.77
N LEU A 30 -0.19 -14.34 9.83
CA LEU A 30 1.01 -13.50 9.84
C LEU A 30 1.02 -12.56 11.06
N ASN A 31 -0.13 -11.96 11.38
CA ASN A 31 -0.32 -11.06 12.52
C ASN A 31 -0.26 -11.80 13.87
N GLU A 32 -0.70 -13.06 13.93
CA GLU A 32 -0.50 -13.91 15.11
C GLU A 32 0.99 -14.24 15.33
N ARG A 33 1.78 -14.25 14.25
CA ARG A 33 3.19 -14.61 14.30
C ARG A 33 4.10 -13.45 14.67
N GLN A 34 3.89 -12.27 14.07
CA GLN A 34 4.76 -11.11 14.23
C GLN A 34 3.97 -9.81 14.19
N GLN A 35 4.45 -8.80 14.92
CA GLN A 35 3.78 -7.50 15.03
C GLN A 35 3.97 -6.61 13.79
N SER A 36 5.04 -6.83 13.03
CA SER A 36 5.39 -6.03 11.85
C SER A 36 6.22 -6.82 10.86
N ILE A 37 6.23 -6.36 9.61
CA ILE A 37 7.12 -6.84 8.56
C ILE A 37 7.93 -5.67 7.99
N ASN A 38 9.19 -5.90 7.65
CA ASN A 38 10.04 -4.83 7.12
C ASN A 38 9.70 -4.58 5.66
N HIS A 39 9.65 -5.62 4.83
CA HIS A 39 9.38 -5.50 3.41
C HIS A 39 8.15 -6.31 3.00
N LEU A 40 7.14 -5.65 2.48
CA LEU A 40 5.95 -6.29 1.94
C LEU A 40 5.73 -5.86 0.50
N THR A 41 5.56 -6.84 -0.38
CA THR A 41 5.11 -6.62 -1.75
C THR A 41 3.78 -7.33 -1.96
N ILE A 42 2.78 -6.59 -2.42
CA ILE A 42 1.47 -7.11 -2.81
C ILE A 42 1.29 -6.93 -4.31
N LYS A 43 0.89 -7.99 -5.01
CA LYS A 43 0.42 -7.94 -6.39
C LYS A 43 -1.06 -8.29 -6.40
N TYR A 44 -1.89 -7.31 -6.69
CA TYR A 44 -3.35 -7.40 -6.65
C TYR A 44 -3.93 -7.27 -8.05
N GLU A 45 -4.93 -8.08 -8.40
CA GLU A 45 -5.66 -8.03 -9.66
C GLU A 45 -7.16 -8.24 -9.42
N ALA A 46 -7.98 -7.21 -9.66
CA ALA A 46 -9.39 -7.25 -9.27
C ALA A 46 -10.23 -8.33 -9.97
N GLU A 47 -9.85 -8.75 -11.17
CA GLU A 47 -10.57 -9.83 -11.87
C GLU A 47 -10.41 -11.19 -11.19
N ARG A 48 -9.31 -11.38 -10.47
CA ARG A 48 -8.96 -12.64 -9.81
C ARG A 48 -9.21 -12.58 -8.31
N ASP A 49 -9.02 -11.43 -7.70
CA ASP A 49 -9.09 -11.24 -6.27
C ASP A 49 -10.49 -10.89 -5.80
N VAL A 50 -10.94 -11.57 -4.74
CA VAL A 50 -12.29 -11.40 -4.18
C VAL A 50 -12.29 -10.39 -3.03
N GLU A 51 -11.13 -10.14 -2.45
CA GLU A 51 -10.95 -9.27 -1.29
C GLU A 51 -10.65 -7.83 -1.71
N ASP A 52 -11.35 -6.87 -1.11
CA ASP A 52 -11.06 -5.44 -1.29
C ASP A 52 -9.60 -5.14 -0.90
N PRO A 53 -8.80 -4.47 -1.75
CA PRO A 53 -7.42 -4.15 -1.41
C PRO A 53 -7.31 -3.27 -0.15
N ASP A 54 -8.36 -2.56 0.27
CA ASP A 54 -8.43 -1.90 1.58
C ASP A 54 -8.19 -2.85 2.75
N PHE A 55 -8.66 -4.09 2.64
CA PHE A 55 -8.42 -5.11 3.65
C PHE A 55 -6.91 -5.32 3.84
N LEU A 56 -6.16 -5.33 2.75
CA LEU A 56 -4.69 -5.50 2.77
C LEU A 56 -4.03 -4.32 3.50
N LEU A 57 -4.48 -3.10 3.19
CA LEU A 57 -3.93 -1.86 3.75
C LEU A 57 -4.21 -1.70 5.25
N LYS A 58 -5.36 -2.20 5.73
CA LYS A 58 -5.79 -2.04 7.13
C LYS A 58 -5.22 -3.09 8.08
N ASN A 59 -4.85 -4.26 7.57
CA ASN A 59 -4.49 -5.40 8.42
C ASN A 59 -2.98 -5.64 8.54
N MET A 60 -2.15 -4.89 7.83
CA MET A 60 -0.70 -5.09 7.83
C MET A 60 0.06 -3.91 8.39
N ASN A 61 1.01 -4.20 9.29
CA ASN A 61 1.94 -3.22 9.82
C ASN A 61 3.31 -3.38 9.13
N VAL A 62 3.57 -2.55 8.13
CA VAL A 62 4.81 -2.56 7.35
C VAL A 62 5.68 -1.39 7.78
N ILE A 63 6.91 -1.64 8.21
CA ILE A 63 7.73 -0.57 8.82
C ILE A 63 8.76 0.06 7.88
N GLU A 64 9.33 -0.71 6.94
CA GLU A 64 10.36 -0.20 6.03
C GLU A 64 9.80 0.03 4.63
N CYS A 65 9.56 -1.02 3.85
CA CYS A 65 9.14 -0.88 2.45
C CYS A 65 7.82 -1.57 2.16
N PHE A 66 6.86 -0.81 1.64
CA PHE A 66 5.59 -1.35 1.16
C PHE A 66 5.44 -1.09 -0.35
N PHE A 67 5.47 -2.15 -1.13
CA PHE A 67 5.24 -2.13 -2.57
C PHE A 67 3.87 -2.71 -2.90
N ILE A 68 3.07 -1.97 -3.66
CA ILE A 68 1.75 -2.41 -4.09
C ILE A 68 1.68 -2.28 -5.61
N TYR A 69 1.50 -3.42 -6.26
CA TYR A 69 1.24 -3.51 -7.69
C TYR A 69 -0.22 -3.87 -7.88
N VAL A 70 -0.91 -3.08 -8.68
CA VAL A 70 -2.33 -3.23 -8.92
C VAL A 70 -2.56 -3.39 -10.41
N GLY A 71 -3.13 -4.52 -10.81
CA GLY A 71 -3.63 -4.72 -12.16
C GLY A 71 -4.93 -3.97 -12.40
N THR A 72 -5.66 -4.35 -13.44
CA THR A 72 -6.96 -3.76 -13.76
C THR A 72 -7.88 -3.72 -12.53
N LEU A 73 -8.40 -2.54 -12.22
CA LEU A 73 -9.43 -2.32 -11.21
C LEU A 73 -10.72 -1.83 -11.88
N PRO A 74 -11.89 -2.00 -11.23
CA PRO A 74 -13.09 -1.28 -11.64
C PRO A 74 -12.87 0.24 -11.56
N ASP A 75 -13.40 0.95 -12.55
CA ASP A 75 -13.34 2.42 -12.61
C ASP A 75 -13.84 3.07 -11.30
N GLY A 76 -13.08 4.04 -10.80
CA GLY A 76 -13.44 4.81 -9.61
C GLY A 76 -13.23 4.10 -8.28
N MET A 77 -12.72 2.86 -8.27
CA MET A 77 -12.30 2.20 -7.04
C MET A 77 -11.12 2.97 -6.41
N ARG A 78 -11.20 3.25 -5.12
CA ARG A 78 -10.19 4.01 -4.35
C ARG A 78 -10.05 3.44 -2.94
N PRO A 79 -8.86 3.53 -2.32
CA PRO A 79 -8.68 3.07 -0.96
C PRO A 79 -9.46 3.98 0.01
N LEU A 80 -10.17 3.41 0.98
CA LEU A 80 -10.91 4.19 1.96
C LEU A 80 -10.00 4.60 3.11
N ASN A 81 -9.63 5.89 3.13
CA ASN A 81 -8.81 6.52 4.18
C ASN A 81 -7.56 5.71 4.53
N PRO A 82 -6.70 5.41 3.54
CA PRO A 82 -5.52 4.62 3.82
C PRO A 82 -4.62 5.34 4.83
N LYS A 83 -4.25 4.64 5.90
CA LYS A 83 -3.28 5.13 6.88
C LYS A 83 -2.02 4.28 6.79
N PHE A 84 -1.02 4.80 6.10
CA PHE A 84 0.28 4.16 5.99
C PHE A 84 1.25 4.76 6.98
N ARG A 85 2.05 3.89 7.58
CA ARG A 85 3.24 4.31 8.33
C ARG A 85 4.38 3.36 8.00
N CYS A 86 5.17 3.71 7.01
CA CYS A 86 6.37 2.98 6.59
C CYS A 86 7.43 3.97 6.13
N ASP A 87 8.69 3.57 6.00
CA ASP A 87 9.71 4.47 5.48
C ASP A 87 9.52 4.73 3.97
N PHE A 88 9.20 3.70 3.19
CA PHE A 88 9.03 3.76 1.75
C PHE A 88 7.71 3.13 1.31
N LEU A 89 6.87 3.90 0.61
CA LEU A 89 5.64 3.44 -0.03
C LEU A 89 5.79 3.56 -1.54
N SER A 90 5.54 2.49 -2.28
CA SER A 90 5.43 2.53 -3.74
C SER A 90 4.14 1.88 -4.19
N VAL A 91 3.35 2.62 -4.95
CA VAL A 91 2.10 2.14 -5.55
C VAL A 91 2.20 2.28 -7.05
N THR A 92 1.84 1.23 -7.76
CA THR A 92 1.88 1.18 -9.22
C THR A 92 0.66 0.43 -9.72
N ASP A 93 -0.21 1.13 -10.44
CA ASP A 93 -1.40 0.59 -11.09
C ASP A 93 -1.22 0.55 -12.61
N VAL A 94 -1.45 -0.62 -13.23
CA VAL A 94 -1.28 -0.82 -14.68
C VAL A 94 -2.48 -1.61 -15.26
N PRO A 95 -3.25 -1.02 -16.20
CA PRO A 95 -3.20 0.38 -16.62
C PRO A 95 -3.50 1.33 -15.44
N SER A 96 -3.09 2.60 -15.56
CA SER A 96 -3.40 3.59 -14.53
C SER A 96 -4.91 3.70 -14.35
N ASN A 97 -5.37 3.50 -13.13
CA ASN A 97 -6.76 3.69 -12.71
C ASN A 97 -6.87 4.78 -11.64
N ASN A 98 -5.76 5.48 -11.34
CA ASN A 98 -5.66 6.43 -10.24
C ASN A 98 -6.20 5.86 -8.93
N TRP A 99 -5.91 4.58 -8.67
CA TRP A 99 -6.41 3.89 -7.49
C TRP A 99 -5.99 4.63 -6.24
N MET A 100 -4.72 5.02 -6.15
CA MET A 100 -4.19 5.87 -5.10
C MET A 100 -3.65 7.16 -5.69
N CYS A 101 -4.13 8.30 -5.19
CA CYS A 101 -3.73 9.63 -5.64
C CYS A 101 -3.11 10.47 -4.51
N LEU A 102 -2.71 11.71 -4.83
CA LEU A 102 -2.09 12.65 -3.89
C LEU A 102 -2.94 12.91 -2.63
N ASN A 103 -4.26 12.93 -2.76
CA ASN A 103 -5.14 13.14 -1.60
C ASN A 103 -5.12 11.95 -0.63
N ASP A 104 -5.00 10.73 -1.14
CA ASP A 104 -5.02 9.51 -0.34
C ASP A 104 -3.74 9.40 0.51
N ILE A 105 -2.60 9.80 -0.04
CA ILE A 105 -1.31 9.79 0.67
C ILE A 105 -1.09 11.02 1.57
N SER A 106 -1.92 12.07 1.46
CA SER A 106 -1.75 13.32 2.23
C SER A 106 -1.79 13.12 3.75
N ASN A 107 -2.45 12.06 4.22
CA ASN A 107 -2.57 11.74 5.64
C ASN A 107 -1.71 10.55 6.08
N SER A 108 -0.83 10.05 5.21
CA SER A 108 0.13 9.01 5.58
C SER A 108 1.23 9.56 6.49
N ASP A 109 2.01 8.65 7.07
CA ASP A 109 3.19 8.90 7.89
C ASP A 109 4.41 8.17 7.29
N CYS A 110 4.77 8.58 6.08
CA CYS A 110 5.83 7.96 5.27
C CYS A 110 7.01 8.90 5.03
N LYS A 111 8.23 8.38 4.82
CA LYS A 111 9.39 9.21 4.44
C LYS A 111 9.46 9.42 2.93
N TYR A 112 9.26 8.36 2.18
CA TYR A 112 9.38 8.33 0.74
C TYR A 112 8.12 7.75 0.12
N ILE A 113 7.58 8.42 -0.88
CA ILE A 113 6.39 7.96 -1.60
C ILE A 113 6.66 7.95 -3.10
N HIS A 114 6.29 6.86 -3.75
CA HIS A 114 6.32 6.71 -5.20
C HIS A 114 4.94 6.30 -5.73
N LEU A 115 4.34 7.14 -6.56
CA LEU A 115 3.10 6.88 -7.29
C LEU A 115 3.45 6.67 -8.77
N GLY A 116 3.67 5.43 -9.17
CA GLY A 116 4.32 5.10 -10.45
C GLY A 116 3.49 5.38 -11.71
N ALA A 117 2.15 5.41 -11.58
CA ALA A 117 1.24 5.63 -12.71
C ALA A 117 0.10 6.60 -12.37
N SER A 118 0.15 7.30 -11.23
CA SER A 118 -0.92 8.21 -10.83
C SER A 118 -0.89 9.49 -11.65
N GLU A 119 -1.97 9.78 -12.33
CA GLU A 119 -2.24 11.07 -12.96
C GLU A 119 -2.77 12.06 -11.91
N PHE A 120 -2.38 13.34 -12.06
CA PHE A 120 -2.86 14.43 -11.21
C PHE A 120 -2.84 15.75 -11.97
N THR A 121 -3.74 16.64 -11.58
CA THR A 121 -3.80 18.01 -12.10
C THR A 121 -2.81 18.92 -11.38
N PRO A 122 -2.42 20.06 -11.99
CA PRO A 122 -1.64 21.09 -11.32
C PRO A 122 -2.29 21.59 -10.02
N THR A 123 -3.62 21.60 -9.96
CA THR A 123 -4.40 22.00 -8.78
C THR A 123 -4.25 21.00 -7.64
N GLU A 124 -4.33 19.70 -7.94
CA GLU A 124 -4.13 18.63 -6.94
C GLU A 124 -2.70 18.64 -6.40
N LEU A 125 -1.71 18.76 -7.27
CA LEU A 125 -0.30 18.89 -6.86
C LEU A 125 -0.08 20.14 -5.98
N SER A 126 -0.61 21.29 -6.38
CA SER A 126 -0.50 22.52 -5.57
C SER A 126 -1.14 22.37 -4.19
N THR A 127 -2.29 21.69 -4.13
CA THR A 127 -3.02 21.44 -2.88
C THR A 127 -2.23 20.50 -1.97
N PHE A 128 -1.69 19.41 -2.54
CA PHE A 128 -0.82 18.47 -1.84
C PHE A 128 0.43 19.15 -1.26
N LEU A 129 1.16 19.91 -2.08
CA LEU A 129 2.39 20.57 -1.62
C LEU A 129 2.11 21.62 -0.53
N LYS A 130 0.99 22.34 -0.61
CA LYS A 130 0.55 23.26 0.45
C LYS A 130 0.21 22.50 1.74
N SER A 131 -0.45 21.35 1.64
CA SER A 131 -0.81 20.55 2.81
C SER A 131 0.43 19.99 3.50
N TRP A 132 1.39 19.46 2.73
CA TRP A 132 2.68 18.98 3.24
C TRP A 132 3.47 20.09 3.92
N ARG A 133 3.60 21.26 3.27
CA ARG A 133 4.25 22.44 3.87
C ARG A 133 3.59 22.88 5.19
N ASN A 134 2.28 22.66 5.33
CA ASN A 134 1.53 22.99 6.54
C ASN A 134 1.58 21.87 7.62
N GLY A 135 2.46 20.88 7.46
CA GLY A 135 2.72 19.85 8.47
C GLY A 135 1.89 18.58 8.32
N ARG A 136 1.24 18.34 7.17
CA ARG A 136 0.74 17.00 6.82
C ARG A 136 1.91 16.10 6.44
N ASN A 137 1.84 14.81 6.76
CA ASN A 137 2.87 13.81 6.47
C ASN A 137 4.28 14.27 6.92
N GLN A 138 4.45 14.52 8.22
CA GLN A 138 5.62 15.22 8.79
C GLN A 138 6.95 14.50 8.59
N ARG A 139 6.93 13.19 8.40
CA ARG A 139 8.13 12.39 8.12
C ARG A 139 8.54 12.43 6.65
N MET A 140 7.69 12.94 5.76
CA MET A 140 7.93 12.89 4.32
C MET A 140 9.10 13.79 3.94
N GLU A 141 10.03 13.20 3.22
CA GLU A 141 11.26 13.81 2.71
C GLU A 141 11.19 13.98 1.18
N TYR A 142 10.50 13.07 0.48
CA TYR A 142 10.39 13.09 -0.98
C TYR A 142 9.12 12.38 -1.50
N ILE A 143 8.62 12.86 -2.64
CA ILE A 143 7.57 12.24 -3.44
C ILE A 143 7.99 12.14 -4.91
N ASN A 144 7.80 10.96 -5.50
CA ASN A 144 7.82 10.74 -6.94
C ASN A 144 6.41 10.45 -7.44
N ALA A 145 5.94 11.16 -8.45
CA ALA A 145 4.69 10.87 -9.13
C ALA A 145 4.87 11.19 -10.63
N ASN A 146 4.50 10.25 -11.51
CA ASN A 146 4.70 10.34 -12.97
C ASN A 146 3.55 11.05 -13.67
#